data_AF-A0A1D7UTN4-F1
#
_entry.id   AF-A0A1D7UTN4-F1
#
_cell.length_a   1.000
_cell.length_b   1.000
_cell.length_c   1.000
_cell.angle_alpha   90.00
_cell.angle_beta   90.00
_cell.angle_gamma   90.00
#
_symmetry.space_group_name_H-M   'P 1'
#
loop_
_entity.id
_entity.type
_entity.pdbx_description
1 polymer ?
#
loop_
_entity_poly.entity_id
_entity_poly.type
_entity_poly.pdbx_seq_one_letter_code
_entity_poly.pdbx_strand_id
1 'polypeptide(L)'
;MFAFKNLAIATFVFFNFSIFATGHGLFTNIKSRVEKEGFSDRKLAILKSEASRTTFTADQVAELMDLFSFSADKMKALTSLRNRIEDPENAYVIVERFSYDVDKKNAASLLDGIESALPKPPRMSKRTVCWGDGPGRYCYTEYIEQ
;
A
#
# COMPACT_ATOMS: atom_id res chain seq x y z
N MET A 1 28.23 -47.01 -5.70
CA MET A 1 26.91 -46.95 -5.02
C MET A 1 26.84 -45.61 -4.32
N PHE A 2 26.05 -44.68 -4.86
CA PHE A 2 26.01 -43.26 -4.48
C PHE A 2 25.25 -43.06 -3.17
N ALA A 3 25.82 -42.29 -2.24
CA ALA A 3 25.11 -41.77 -1.07
C ALA A 3 25.35 -40.25 -0.99
N PHE A 4 24.66 -39.50 -1.85
CA PHE A 4 24.54 -38.06 -1.69
C PHE A 4 23.54 -37.78 -0.57
N LYS A 5 24.05 -37.36 0.59
CA LYS A 5 23.23 -36.70 1.62
C LYS A 5 22.76 -35.37 1.03
N ASN A 6 21.47 -35.31 0.68
CA ASN A 6 20.81 -34.08 0.25
C ASN A 6 20.77 -33.09 1.43
N LEU A 7 21.74 -32.19 1.45
CA LEU A 7 21.69 -30.97 2.25
C LEU A 7 20.78 -29.99 1.50
N ALA A 8 19.48 -30.06 1.78
CA ALA A 8 18.53 -29.05 1.31
C ALA A 8 18.83 -27.74 2.05
N ILE A 9 19.69 -26.90 1.46
CA ILE A 9 19.84 -25.52 1.86
C ILE A 9 18.54 -24.84 1.47
N ALA A 10 17.62 -24.73 2.43
CA ALA A 10 16.49 -23.84 2.33
C ALA A 10 17.04 -22.40 2.34
N THR A 11 17.37 -21.89 1.16
CA THR A 11 17.54 -20.47 0.93
C THR A 11 16.17 -19.82 1.09
N PHE A 12 15.78 -19.60 2.35
CA PHE A 12 14.72 -18.68 2.70
C PHE A 12 15.27 -17.30 2.34
N VAL A 13 15.14 -16.94 1.06
CA VAL A 13 15.42 -15.59 0.59
C VAL A 13 14.40 -14.73 1.33
N PHE A 14 14.86 -14.10 2.42
CA PHE A 14 14.20 -12.93 2.98
C PHE A 14 14.23 -11.87 1.88
N PHE A 15 13.26 -11.97 0.97
CA PHE A 15 12.92 -10.86 0.10
C PHE A 15 12.45 -9.77 1.08
N ASN A 16 13.39 -8.90 1.45
CA ASN A 16 13.08 -7.57 1.92
C ASN A 16 12.36 -6.90 0.75
N PHE A 17 11.06 -7.13 0.66
CA PHE A 17 10.18 -6.42 -0.25
C PHE A 17 10.10 -5.00 0.29
N SER A 18 10.99 -4.15 -0.17
CA SER A 18 10.85 -2.72 -0.03
C SER A 18 9.48 -2.34 -0.61
N ILE A 19 8.57 -1.95 0.27
CA ILE A 19 7.27 -1.38 -0.10
C ILE A 19 7.59 0.01 -0.63
N PHE A 20 7.64 0.15 -1.96
CA PHE A 20 7.80 1.45 -2.59
C PHE A 20 6.43 1.96 -3.00
N ALA A 21 6.20 3.25 -2.75
CA ALA A 21 5.04 3.95 -3.30
C ALA A 21 5.06 3.85 -4.82
N THR A 22 3.92 3.54 -5.42
CA THR A 22 3.85 3.38 -6.88
C THR A 22 4.05 4.73 -7.55
N GLY A 23 5.29 4.99 -8.00
CA GLY A 23 5.60 6.15 -8.82
C GLY A 23 4.84 6.13 -10.15
N HIS A 24 4.65 7.31 -10.76
CA HIS A 24 3.85 7.50 -11.97
C HIS A 24 4.18 6.52 -13.11
N GLY A 25 5.45 6.22 -13.35
CA GLY A 25 5.88 5.27 -14.39
C GLY A 25 5.50 3.81 -14.12
N LEU A 26 5.54 3.37 -12.85
CA LEU A 26 5.13 2.02 -12.47
C LEU A 26 3.61 1.89 -12.55
N PHE A 27 2.89 2.90 -12.06
CA PHE A 27 1.42 2.92 -12.08
C PHE A 27 0.88 2.82 -13.51
N THR A 28 1.40 3.64 -14.42
CA THR A 28 0.98 3.64 -15.84
C THR A 28 1.25 2.29 -16.52
N ASN A 29 2.34 1.60 -16.17
CA ASN A 29 2.61 0.25 -16.66
C ASN A 29 1.56 -0.77 -16.15
N ILE A 30 1.27 -0.75 -14.85
CA ILE A 30 0.27 -1.63 -14.23
C ILE A 30 -1.10 -1.37 -14.86
N LYS A 31 -1.52 -0.11 -14.94
CA LYS A 31 -2.80 0.30 -15.55
C LYS A 31 -2.92 -0.21 -16.97
N SER A 32 -1.90 -0.02 -17.81
CA SER A 32 -1.90 -0.50 -19.20
C SER A 32 -2.00 -2.02 -19.31
N ARG A 33 -1.32 -2.77 -18.41
CA ARG A 33 -1.42 -4.23 -18.38
C ARG A 33 -2.82 -4.71 -18.02
N VAL A 34 -3.46 -4.07 -17.04
CA VAL A 34 -4.83 -4.39 -16.63
C VAL A 34 -5.83 -4.01 -17.75
N GLU A 35 -5.63 -2.86 -18.40
CA GLU A 35 -6.50 -2.39 -19.48
C GLU A 35 -6.51 -3.32 -20.70
N LYS A 36 -5.35 -3.91 -21.04
CA LYS A 36 -5.20 -4.87 -22.15
C LYS A 36 -5.93 -6.20 -21.95
N GLU A 37 -6.26 -6.56 -20.73
CA GLU A 37 -7.00 -7.79 -20.45
C GLU A 37 -8.48 -7.61 -20.77
N GLY A 38 -9.07 -8.53 -21.54
CA GLY A 38 -10.51 -8.47 -21.87
C GLY A 38 -11.42 -8.90 -20.72
N PHE A 39 -10.96 -9.82 -19.87
CA PHE A 39 -11.78 -10.47 -18.84
C PHE A 39 -11.44 -9.95 -17.44
N SER A 40 -12.47 -9.69 -16.62
CA SER A 40 -12.31 -9.16 -15.26
C SER A 40 -11.49 -10.07 -14.36
N ASP A 41 -11.61 -11.39 -14.48
CA ASP A 41 -10.82 -12.33 -13.67
C ASP A 41 -9.30 -12.21 -13.93
N ARG A 42 -8.89 -11.97 -15.18
CA ARG A 42 -7.48 -11.75 -15.54
C ARG A 42 -6.99 -10.40 -15.03
N LYS A 43 -7.81 -9.35 -15.15
CA LYS A 43 -7.55 -8.04 -14.55
C LYS A 43 -7.30 -8.16 -13.04
N LEU A 44 -8.17 -8.88 -12.33
CA LEU A 44 -8.05 -9.13 -10.89
C LEU A 44 -6.78 -9.92 -10.54
N ALA A 45 -6.39 -10.91 -11.36
CA ALA A 45 -5.16 -11.67 -11.13
C ALA A 45 -3.91 -10.78 -11.20
N ILE A 46 -3.86 -9.85 -12.15
CA ILE A 46 -2.78 -8.86 -12.25
C ILE A 46 -2.78 -7.98 -11.00
N LEU A 47 -3.93 -7.39 -10.63
CA LEU A 47 -4.03 -6.52 -9.46
C LEU A 47 -3.57 -7.22 -8.17
N LYS A 48 -3.97 -8.48 -7.95
CA LYS A 48 -3.54 -9.26 -6.77
C LYS A 48 -2.03 -9.50 -6.76
N SER A 49 -1.43 -9.75 -7.92
CA SER A 49 0.02 -9.91 -8.06
C SER A 49 0.76 -8.61 -7.72
N GLU A 50 0.31 -7.48 -8.27
CA GLU A 50 0.95 -6.18 -8.01
C GLU A 50 0.75 -5.73 -6.55
N ALA A 51 -0.46 -5.91 -5.99
CA ALA A 51 -0.77 -5.62 -4.59
C ALA A 51 0.09 -6.39 -3.57
N SER A 52 0.81 -7.44 -3.98
CA SER A 52 1.76 -8.11 -3.09
C SER A 52 3.08 -7.35 -2.91
N ARG A 53 3.39 -6.42 -3.83
CA ARG A 53 4.70 -5.74 -3.94
C ARG A 53 4.60 -4.22 -3.89
N THR A 54 3.44 -3.67 -4.18
CA THR A 54 3.26 -2.23 -4.35
C THR A 54 2.11 -1.70 -3.50
N THR A 55 2.21 -0.41 -3.16
CA THR A 55 1.14 0.38 -2.55
C THR A 55 0.67 1.45 -3.53
N PHE A 56 -0.55 1.93 -3.34
CA PHE A 56 -1.22 2.83 -4.26
C PHE A 56 -1.89 3.97 -3.48
N THR A 57 -2.01 5.13 -4.09
CA THR A 57 -2.88 6.18 -3.55
C THR A 57 -4.36 5.82 -3.79
N ALA A 58 -5.26 6.45 -3.04
CA ALA A 58 -6.69 6.26 -3.18
C ALA A 58 -7.17 6.60 -4.61
N ASP A 59 -6.61 7.66 -5.21
CA ASP A 59 -6.85 8.03 -6.61
C ASP A 59 -6.40 6.95 -7.60
N GLN A 60 -5.20 6.39 -7.40
CA GLN A 60 -4.69 5.30 -8.23
C GLN A 60 -5.58 4.05 -8.14
N VAL A 61 -6.07 3.72 -6.94
CA VAL A 61 -7.02 2.62 -6.75
C VAL A 61 -8.33 2.91 -7.48
N ALA A 62 -8.84 4.15 -7.38
CA ALA A 62 -10.05 4.57 -8.09
C ALA A 62 -9.92 4.42 -9.61
N GLU A 63 -8.80 4.85 -10.18
CA GLU A 63 -8.49 4.66 -11.60
C GLU A 63 -8.39 3.18 -12.02
N LEU A 64 -7.78 2.32 -11.20
CA LEU A 64 -7.71 0.89 -11.47
C LEU A 64 -9.09 0.23 -11.41
N MET A 65 -9.96 0.70 -10.52
CA MET A 65 -11.34 0.23 -10.43
C MET A 65 -12.17 0.62 -11.65
N ASP A 66 -11.91 1.77 -12.26
CA ASP A 66 -12.64 2.18 -13.48
C ASP A 66 -12.35 1.30 -14.70
N LEU A 67 -11.29 0.48 -14.66
CA LEU A 67 -11.03 -0.53 -15.68
C LEU A 67 -12.03 -1.71 -15.64
N PHE A 68 -12.89 -1.78 -14.61
CA PHE A 68 -13.94 -2.78 -14.48
C PHE A 68 -15.31 -2.16 -14.79
N SER A 69 -16.03 -2.80 -15.73
CA SER A 69 -17.34 -2.31 -16.15
C SER A 69 -18.43 -2.54 -15.10
N PHE A 70 -18.34 -3.63 -14.33
CA PHE A 70 -19.38 -4.03 -13.39
C PHE A 70 -19.02 -3.70 -11.95
N SER A 71 -19.99 -3.19 -11.20
CA SER A 71 -19.85 -2.84 -9.79
C SER A 71 -19.34 -4.01 -8.92
N ALA A 72 -19.85 -5.22 -9.17
CA ALA A 72 -19.39 -6.42 -8.46
C ALA A 72 -17.89 -6.68 -8.65
N ASP A 73 -17.34 -6.43 -9.84
CA ASP A 73 -15.92 -6.63 -10.11
C ASP A 73 -15.07 -5.47 -9.56
N LYS A 74 -15.60 -4.23 -9.59
CA LYS A 74 -15.00 -3.09 -8.86
C LYS A 74 -14.86 -3.41 -7.37
N MET A 75 -15.89 -4.01 -6.75
CA MET A 75 -15.86 -4.40 -5.34
C MET A 75 -14.81 -5.48 -5.05
N LYS A 76 -14.64 -6.48 -5.95
CA LYS A 76 -13.57 -7.48 -5.84
C LYS A 76 -12.17 -6.86 -5.96
N ALA A 77 -12.01 -5.88 -6.86
CA ALA A 77 -10.76 -5.15 -7.02
C ALA A 77 -10.42 -4.36 -5.74
N LEU A 78 -11.39 -3.61 -5.22
CA LEU A 78 -11.25 -2.88 -3.96
C LEU A 78 -10.88 -3.80 -2.80
N THR A 79 -11.56 -4.95 -2.69
CA THR A 79 -11.27 -5.96 -1.66
C THR A 79 -9.82 -6.41 -1.71
N SER A 80 -9.23 -6.52 -2.91
CA SER A 80 -7.83 -6.94 -3.10
C SER A 80 -6.83 -5.82 -2.80
N LEU A 81 -7.23 -4.55 -2.94
CA LEU A 81 -6.35 -3.38 -2.84
C LEU A 81 -6.47 -2.61 -1.51
N ARG A 82 -7.53 -2.79 -0.72
CA ARG A 82 -7.82 -1.96 0.46
C ARG A 82 -6.68 -1.83 1.48
N ASN A 83 -5.89 -2.89 1.66
CA ASN A 83 -4.76 -2.91 2.60
C ASN A 83 -3.46 -2.33 2.00
N ARG A 84 -3.53 -1.78 0.80
CA ARG A 84 -2.41 -1.22 0.03
C ARG A 84 -2.60 0.26 -0.28
N ILE A 85 -3.59 0.90 0.34
CA ILE A 85 -3.89 2.33 0.18
C ILE A 85 -2.95 3.14 1.08
N GLU A 86 -2.25 4.12 0.49
CA GLU A 86 -1.26 4.96 1.18
C GLU A 86 -1.90 6.10 1.98
N ASP A 87 -2.99 6.65 1.48
CA ASP A 87 -3.69 7.84 1.95
C ASP A 87 -5.16 7.50 2.26
N PRO A 88 -5.43 6.70 3.32
CA PRO A 88 -6.78 6.28 3.67
C PRO A 88 -7.74 7.44 3.96
N GLU A 89 -7.22 8.62 4.34
CA GLU A 89 -7.99 9.86 4.49
C GLU A 89 -8.68 10.31 3.19
N ASN A 90 -8.14 9.91 2.02
CA ASN A 90 -8.69 10.23 0.71
C ASN A 90 -9.56 9.09 0.15
N ALA A 91 -9.82 8.04 0.92
CA ALA A 91 -10.55 6.86 0.43
C ALA A 91 -11.98 7.14 -0.08
N TYR A 92 -12.53 8.34 0.20
CA TYR A 92 -13.81 8.78 -0.36
C TYR A 92 -13.83 8.78 -1.90
N VAL A 93 -12.70 9.08 -2.56
CA VAL A 93 -12.61 9.09 -4.04
C VAL A 93 -12.88 7.72 -4.66
N ILE A 94 -12.62 6.66 -3.90
CA ILE A 94 -12.90 5.27 -4.29
C ILE A 94 -14.41 4.99 -4.19
N VAL A 95 -15.04 5.44 -3.12
CA VAL A 95 -16.48 5.27 -2.88
C VAL A 95 -17.28 5.94 -3.99
N GLU A 96 -16.84 7.11 -4.46
CA GLU A 96 -17.47 7.86 -5.55
C GLU A 96 -17.47 7.12 -6.90
N ARG A 97 -16.65 6.06 -7.08
CA ARG A 97 -16.60 5.28 -8.33
C ARG A 97 -17.72 4.25 -8.48
N PHE A 98 -18.53 4.10 -7.44
CA PHE A 98 -19.74 3.29 -7.46
C PHE A 98 -20.96 4.16 -7.79
N SER A 99 -21.79 3.71 -8.74
CA SER A 99 -22.99 4.46 -9.13
C SER A 99 -24.14 4.30 -8.13
N TYR A 100 -24.28 3.11 -7.52
CA TYR A 100 -25.40 2.76 -6.67
C TYR A 100 -25.11 2.99 -5.19
N ASP A 101 -26.07 3.55 -4.45
CA ASP A 101 -25.90 3.87 -3.03
C ASP A 101 -25.60 2.66 -2.15
N VAL A 102 -26.16 1.49 -2.49
CA VAL A 102 -25.86 0.23 -1.79
C VAL A 102 -24.39 -0.12 -1.93
N ASP A 103 -23.83 0.00 -3.13
CA ASP A 103 -22.42 -0.30 -3.39
C ASP A 103 -21.49 0.73 -2.74
N LYS A 104 -21.88 2.01 -2.73
CA LYS A 104 -21.17 3.07 -2.00
C LYS A 104 -21.09 2.75 -0.50
N LYS A 105 -22.21 2.35 0.12
CA LYS A 105 -22.24 1.95 1.53
C LYS A 105 -21.35 0.74 1.80
N ASN A 106 -21.38 -0.26 0.92
CA ASN A 106 -20.54 -1.45 1.03
C ASN A 106 -19.05 -1.09 0.90
N ALA A 107 -18.68 -0.23 -0.04
CA ALA A 107 -17.32 0.24 -0.23
C ALA A 107 -16.83 1.04 0.98
N ALA A 108 -17.65 1.96 1.49
CA ALA A 108 -17.34 2.74 2.68
C ALA A 108 -17.14 1.83 3.91
N SER A 109 -18.02 0.84 4.10
CA SER A 109 -17.86 -0.14 5.19
C SER A 109 -16.61 -1.00 5.06
N LEU A 110 -16.14 -1.27 3.83
CA LEU A 110 -14.93 -2.04 3.58
C LEU A 110 -13.65 -1.22 3.81
N LEU A 111 -13.75 0.10 3.64
CA LEU A 111 -12.69 1.09 3.85
C LEU A 111 -12.70 1.65 5.28
N ASP A 112 -13.71 1.34 6.08
CA ASP A 112 -13.77 1.80 7.46
C ASP A 112 -12.63 1.19 8.29
N GLY A 113 -11.91 2.03 9.02
CA GLY A 113 -10.80 1.61 9.89
C GLY A 113 -9.54 1.09 9.17
N ILE A 114 -9.39 1.28 7.86
CA ILE A 114 -8.13 0.93 7.20
C ILE A 114 -7.00 1.85 7.67
N GLU A 115 -5.81 1.29 7.86
CA GLU A 115 -4.61 2.06 8.15
C GLU A 115 -3.82 2.32 6.86
N SER A 116 -3.02 3.39 6.85
CA SER A 116 -2.09 3.67 5.77
C SER A 116 -1.17 2.48 5.55
N ALA A 117 -1.01 2.09 4.29
CA ALA A 117 -0.11 1.01 3.89
C ALA A 117 1.37 1.41 3.96
N LEU A 118 1.67 2.71 4.11
CA LEU A 118 3.03 3.19 4.32
C LEU A 118 3.51 2.79 5.73
N PRO A 119 4.81 2.48 5.88
CA PRO A 119 5.36 2.26 7.21
C PRO A 119 5.16 3.53 8.04
N LYS A 120 4.58 3.37 9.23
CA LYS A 120 4.42 4.50 10.17
C LYS A 120 5.81 5.09 10.41
N PRO A 121 5.96 6.43 10.35
CA PRO A 121 7.24 7.05 10.62
C PRO A 121 7.73 6.63 12.02
N PRO A 122 9.06 6.50 12.22
CA PRO A 122 9.58 6.16 13.53
C PRO A 122 9.06 7.16 14.55
N ARG A 123 8.68 6.67 15.73
CA ARG A 123 8.22 7.56 16.79
C ARG A 123 9.41 8.39 17.25
N MET A 124 9.36 9.69 17.01
CA MET A 124 10.40 10.62 17.44
C MET A 124 10.08 11.13 18.84
N SER A 125 11.01 10.95 19.77
CA SER A 125 11.02 11.70 21.03
C SER A 125 11.95 12.90 20.90
N LYS A 126 11.59 14.02 21.51
CA LYS A 126 12.46 15.19 21.58
C LYS A 126 12.96 15.37 23.01
N ARG A 127 14.26 15.65 23.17
CA ARG A 127 14.82 16.09 24.44
C ARG A 127 15.62 17.36 24.24
N THR A 128 15.54 18.26 25.20
CA THR A 128 16.41 19.45 25.24
C THR A 128 17.69 19.07 25.97
N VAL A 129 18.82 19.22 25.29
CA VAL A 129 20.15 19.00 25.87
C VAL A 129 20.82 20.34 26.02
N CYS A 130 21.28 20.64 27.24
CA CYS A 130 21.99 21.87 27.55
C CYS A 130 23.43 21.54 27.99
N TRP A 131 24.39 22.33 27.52
CA TRP A 131 25.80 22.24 27.86
C TRP A 131 26.28 23.52 28.54
N GLY A 132 27.05 23.35 29.61
CA GLY A 132 27.60 24.44 30.42
C GLY A 132 26.66 24.93 31.53
N ASP A 133 27.23 25.64 32.50
CA ASP A 133 26.54 26.21 33.66
C ASP A 133 26.54 27.75 33.61
N GLY A 134 25.49 28.37 34.14
CA GLY A 134 25.37 29.84 34.22
C GLY A 134 24.91 30.52 32.92
N PRO A 135 25.17 31.84 32.76
CA PRO A 135 24.57 32.66 31.69
C PRO A 135 25.09 32.35 30.27
N GLY A 136 26.13 31.52 30.13
CA GLY A 136 26.68 31.09 28.85
C GLY A 136 26.20 29.70 28.38
N ARG A 137 25.20 29.10 29.04
CA ARG A 137 24.72 27.76 28.68
C ARG A 137 24.15 27.73 27.26
N TYR A 138 24.50 26.69 26.50
CA TYR A 138 23.97 26.45 25.16
C TYR A 138 23.01 25.26 25.22
N CYS A 139 21.80 25.42 24.68
CA CYS A 139 20.82 24.34 24.61
C CYS A 139 20.45 24.07 23.16
N TYR A 140 20.33 22.79 22.81
CA TYR A 140 19.79 22.34 21.52
C TYR A 140 18.76 21.23 21.74
N THR A 141 17.97 20.96 20.71
CA THR A 141 16.96 19.89 20.74
C THR A 141 17.49 18.69 19.98
N GLU A 142 17.56 17.55 20.64
CA GLU A 142 17.83 16.26 20.01
C GLU A 142 16.52 15.56 19.70
N TYR A 143 16.44 14.97 18.51
CA TYR A 143 15.36 14.09 18.08
C TYR A 143 15.88 12.65 18.12
N ILE A 144 15.24 11.79 18.88
CA ILE A 144 15.63 10.39 19.10
C ILE A 144 14.50 9.49 18.58
N GLU A 145 14.84 8.57 17.67
CA GLU A 145 13.97 7.49 17.22
C GLU A 145 13.74 6.49 18.37
N GLN A 146 12.47 6.16 18.65
CA GLN A 146 12.05 5.18 19.67
C GLN A 146 11.96 3.76 19.11
#